data_AF-A0A7X9EJ99-F1
#
_entry.id   AF-A0A7X9EJ99-F1
#
_cell.length_a   1.000
_cell.length_b   1.000
_cell.length_c   1.000
_cell.angle_alpha   90.00
_cell.angle_beta   90.00
_cell.angle_gamma   90.00
#
_symmetry.space_group_name_H-M   'P 1'
#
loop_
_entity.id
_entity.type
_entity.pdbx_description
1 polymer ?
#
loop_
_entity_poly.entity_id
_entity_poly.type
_entity_poly.pdbx_seq_one_letter_code
_entity_poly.pdbx_strand_id
1 'polypeptide(L)'
;MRINNKGKLVIGVVSFLLLTPLIVFYVLEGTGVFDTRSSAGSTGELSDDLKKADLNGDNKITIADFGIWLTGYRAYKVNTQSFTEKADLNDDGAITVMDFSLWLNAYRKYKGGTGDGDGGDDGLIGLVNYNWGNGSDGALSVTTNMTLEDAIPDCAGGYAPSYNVTSLAADGKSAVISASPGTCLKKGDEVLLINIQGGSSTINTGNHEILKVDSVDGATIKFATAKTKYYGSADKSDAGLGVDCGSQIVVMQRIPQFTDVTVASGKTLSAKSWNGKTGGILAFKASGAVNINGSIDVTGDGFRGGVAGNYSGEGMSACSTSVGKASFGGAAAGAYGGAYATRVEVTGSGLVYGVSDLSKMYLGSGGSSNSGAGDCRYNYSSNGAYGGGIVFILGK
;
A
#
# COMPACT_ATOMS: atom_id res chain seq x y z
N MET A 1 32.59 12.23 30.90
CA MET A 1 32.73 13.42 30.02
C MET A 1 31.34 13.77 29.49
N ARG A 2 30.75 14.91 29.89
CA ARG A 2 29.42 15.32 29.40
C ARG A 2 29.57 16.02 28.04
N ILE A 3 29.17 15.34 26.97
CA ILE A 3 29.24 15.85 25.59
C ILE A 3 28.07 16.81 25.38
N ASN A 4 28.36 18.06 24.99
CA ASN A 4 27.34 19.07 24.72
C ASN A 4 26.57 18.75 23.41
N ASN A 5 25.44 19.41 23.19
CA ASN A 5 24.58 19.11 22.03
C ASN A 5 25.26 19.31 20.66
N LYS A 6 26.28 20.19 20.58
CA LYS A 6 27.10 20.34 19.37
C LYS A 6 28.08 19.18 19.18
N GLY A 7 28.67 18.67 20.27
CA GLY A 7 29.54 17.48 20.24
C GLY A 7 28.79 16.19 19.88
N LYS A 8 27.51 16.07 20.25
CA LYS A 8 26.66 14.94 19.82
C LYS A 8 26.34 14.99 18.32
N LEU A 9 26.11 16.18 17.78
CA LEU A 9 25.89 16.38 16.35
C LEU A 9 27.15 16.05 15.53
N VAL A 10 28.32 16.50 16.01
CA VAL A 10 29.61 16.23 15.35
C VAL A 10 29.96 14.74 15.40
N ILE A 11 29.75 14.05 16.53
CA ILE A 11 29.98 12.60 16.63
C ILE A 11 29.00 11.81 15.75
N GLY A 12 27.73 12.24 15.65
CA GLY A 12 26.74 11.61 14.75
C GLY A 12 27.10 11.75 13.27
N VAL A 13 27.53 12.93 12.85
CA VAL A 13 27.93 13.20 11.45
C VAL A 13 29.25 12.52 11.10
N VAL A 14 30.22 12.49 12.01
CA VAL A 14 31.50 11.80 11.82
C VAL A 14 31.32 10.27 11.82
N SER A 15 30.42 9.72 12.65
CA SER A 15 30.09 8.29 12.62
C SER A 15 29.37 7.90 11.34
N PHE A 16 28.46 8.73 10.83
CA PHE A 16 27.77 8.50 9.56
C PHE A 16 28.73 8.57 8.35
N LEU A 17 29.66 9.53 8.34
CA LEU A 17 30.66 9.69 7.27
C LEU A 17 31.81 8.67 7.32
N LEU A 18 32.05 7.99 8.45
CA LEU A 18 33.07 6.95 8.55
C LEU A 18 32.50 5.53 8.39
N LEU A 19 31.28 5.26 8.86
CA LEU A 19 30.67 3.92 8.75
C LEU A 19 30.07 3.65 7.36
N THR A 20 29.54 4.68 6.67
CA THR A 20 28.95 4.47 5.34
C THR A 20 29.99 4.16 4.26
N PRO A 21 31.20 4.79 4.20
CA PRO A 21 32.23 4.35 3.28
C PRO A 21 32.81 3.00 3.68
N LEU A 22 32.90 2.66 4.98
CA LEU A 22 33.53 1.41 5.42
C LEU A 22 32.67 0.17 5.11
N ILE A 23 31.35 0.26 5.21
CA ILE A 23 30.42 -0.81 4.76
C ILE A 23 30.46 -0.92 3.23
N VAL A 24 30.58 0.21 2.54
CA VAL A 24 30.73 0.25 1.09
C VAL A 24 32.08 -0.35 0.68
N PHE A 25 33.19 -0.04 1.34
CA PHE A 25 34.49 -0.68 1.09
C PHE A 25 34.53 -2.16 1.47
N TYR A 26 33.86 -2.58 2.55
CA TYR A 26 33.75 -4.01 2.92
C TYR A 26 32.90 -4.82 1.93
N VAL A 27 31.93 -4.19 1.27
CA VAL A 27 31.20 -4.75 0.12
C VAL A 27 32.02 -4.65 -1.19
N LEU A 28 33.01 -3.76 -1.28
CA LEU A 28 33.75 -3.41 -2.50
C LEU A 28 35.21 -3.89 -2.57
N GLU A 29 35.78 -4.51 -1.53
CA GLU A 29 37.12 -5.14 -1.58
C GLU A 29 37.09 -6.61 -2.07
N GLY A 30 36.05 -6.99 -2.80
CA GLY A 30 36.08 -8.14 -3.72
C GLY A 30 36.81 -7.81 -5.02
N THR A 31 38.00 -7.21 -4.96
CA THR A 31 38.88 -7.08 -6.14
C THR A 31 39.43 -8.47 -6.48
N GLY A 32 38.62 -9.27 -7.17
CA GLY A 32 38.99 -10.63 -7.53
C GLY A 32 37.82 -11.55 -7.86
N VAL A 33 36.74 -11.05 -8.47
CA VAL A 33 35.77 -11.96 -9.12
C VAL A 33 36.31 -12.27 -10.51
N PHE A 34 37.01 -13.41 -10.61
CA PHE A 34 37.13 -14.14 -11.87
C PHE A 34 35.75 -14.18 -12.52
N ASP A 35 35.66 -13.66 -13.74
CA ASP A 35 34.50 -13.90 -14.61
C ASP A 35 34.51 -15.40 -14.96
N THR A 36 33.74 -16.20 -14.23
CA THR A 36 33.64 -17.66 -14.44
C THR A 36 32.66 -18.01 -15.56
N ARG A 37 32.27 -17.07 -16.43
CA ARG A 37 31.48 -17.38 -17.62
C ARG A 37 32.29 -18.32 -18.51
N SER A 38 32.03 -19.62 -18.39
CA SER A 38 32.33 -20.59 -19.43
C SER A 38 31.62 -20.12 -20.68
N SER A 39 32.35 -19.58 -21.66
CA SER A 39 31.80 -19.18 -22.96
C SER A 39 31.46 -20.41 -23.79
N ALA A 40 30.43 -21.14 -23.39
CA ALA A 40 29.88 -22.25 -24.13
C ALA A 40 28.44 -21.92 -24.52
N GLY A 41 28.29 -21.12 -25.60
CA GLY A 41 27.15 -21.29 -26.50
C GLY A 41 25.86 -20.52 -26.25
N SER A 42 25.89 -19.32 -25.67
CA SER A 42 24.75 -18.39 -25.80
C SER A 42 25.24 -17.04 -26.32
N THR A 43 24.62 -16.55 -27.39
CA THR A 43 24.85 -15.22 -27.97
C THR A 43 24.77 -14.18 -26.85
N GLY A 44 25.82 -13.38 -26.66
CA GLY A 44 25.96 -12.41 -25.56
C GLY A 44 25.02 -11.20 -25.65
N GLU A 45 23.75 -11.42 -25.96
CA GLU A 45 22.69 -10.43 -25.93
C GLU A 45 21.90 -10.57 -24.62
N LEU A 46 21.61 -9.44 -23.98
CA LEU A 46 20.70 -9.39 -22.84
C LEU A 46 19.29 -9.80 -23.28
N SER A 47 18.53 -10.50 -22.42
CA SER A 47 17.10 -10.70 -22.65
C SER A 47 16.38 -9.36 -22.79
N ASP A 48 15.26 -9.31 -23.52
CA ASP A 48 14.53 -8.05 -23.77
C ASP A 48 14.17 -7.30 -22.48
N ASP A 49 13.84 -8.02 -21.40
CA ASP A 49 13.57 -7.45 -20.06
C ASP A 49 14.76 -6.72 -19.43
N LEU A 50 15.99 -7.04 -19.85
CA LEU A 50 17.25 -6.54 -19.27
C LEU A 50 17.88 -5.42 -20.11
N LYS A 51 17.54 -5.34 -21.41
CA LYS A 51 18.11 -4.35 -22.34
C LYS A 51 17.88 -2.90 -21.89
N LYS A 52 16.73 -2.62 -21.25
CA LYS A 52 16.42 -1.27 -20.74
C LYS A 52 17.36 -0.77 -19.63
N ALA A 53 18.07 -1.66 -18.95
CA ALA A 53 18.99 -1.30 -17.88
C ALA A 53 20.47 -1.24 -18.31
N ASP A 54 20.76 -1.65 -19.56
CA ASP A 54 22.03 -1.46 -20.24
C ASP A 54 22.00 -0.11 -20.98
N LEU A 55 22.47 0.93 -20.30
CA LEU A 55 22.34 2.31 -20.76
C LEU A 55 23.51 2.74 -21.64
N ASN A 56 24.64 2.01 -21.57
CA ASN A 56 25.82 2.22 -22.38
C ASN A 56 25.86 1.33 -23.64
N GLY A 57 24.98 0.31 -23.73
CA GLY A 57 24.83 -0.58 -24.87
C GLY A 57 25.95 -1.63 -25.00
N ASP A 58 26.60 -1.98 -23.89
CA ASP A 58 27.73 -2.92 -23.87
C ASP A 58 27.33 -4.39 -23.61
N ASN A 59 26.01 -4.66 -23.62
CA ASN A 59 25.37 -5.94 -23.31
C ASN A 59 25.70 -6.46 -21.90
N LYS A 60 26.03 -5.56 -20.98
CA LYS A 60 26.23 -5.85 -19.56
C LYS A 60 25.48 -4.82 -18.73
N ILE A 61 24.92 -5.26 -17.60
CA ILE A 61 24.36 -4.33 -16.62
C ILE A 61 25.40 -4.17 -15.51
N THR A 62 26.02 -3.01 -15.46
CA THR A 62 27.11 -2.69 -14.56
C THR A 62 26.88 -1.38 -13.83
N ILE A 63 27.78 -1.04 -12.92
CA ILE A 63 27.75 0.27 -12.27
C ILE A 63 27.97 1.44 -13.25
N ALA A 64 28.51 1.19 -14.45
CA ALA A 64 28.63 2.20 -15.49
C ALA A 64 27.24 2.67 -15.94
N ASP A 65 26.31 1.74 -16.11
CA ASP A 65 24.90 2.02 -16.45
C ASP A 65 24.22 2.80 -15.34
N PHE A 66 24.47 2.44 -14.08
CA PHE A 66 23.99 3.22 -12.93
C PHE A 66 24.48 4.67 -12.97
N GLY A 67 25.76 4.87 -13.33
CA GLY A 67 26.36 6.19 -13.45
C GLY A 67 25.63 7.05 -14.49
N ILE A 68 25.20 6.45 -15.60
CA ILE A 68 24.41 7.11 -16.64
C ILE A 68 23.03 7.48 -16.10
N TRP A 69 22.32 6.53 -15.49
CA TRP A 69 21.00 6.77 -14.91
C TRP A 69 21.04 7.88 -13.84
N LEU A 70 21.99 7.80 -12.91
CA LEU A 70 22.14 8.76 -11.81
C LEU A 70 22.44 10.18 -12.32
N THR A 71 23.18 10.30 -13.42
CA THR A 71 23.45 11.57 -14.07
C THR A 71 22.17 12.18 -14.62
N GLY A 72 21.37 11.40 -15.35
CA GLY A 72 20.05 11.82 -15.86
C GLY A 72 19.09 12.23 -14.74
N TYR A 73 18.97 11.41 -13.70
CA TYR A 73 18.14 11.70 -12.53
C TYR A 73 18.52 13.03 -11.87
N ARG A 74 19.81 13.26 -11.62
CA ARG A 74 20.29 14.51 -10.99
C ARG A 74 19.99 15.74 -11.85
N ALA A 75 20.20 15.65 -13.16
CA ALA A 75 19.90 16.74 -14.08
C ALA A 75 18.40 17.07 -14.10
N TYR A 76 17.55 16.03 -14.21
CA TYR A 76 16.09 16.17 -14.22
C TYR A 76 15.54 16.76 -12.91
N LYS A 77 16.09 16.39 -11.75
CA LYS A 77 15.68 16.94 -10.45
C LYS A 77 16.02 18.42 -10.28
N VAL A 78 17.04 18.91 -10.99
CA VAL A 78 17.42 20.33 -10.98
C VAL A 78 16.60 21.10 -12.01
N ASN A 79 16.34 20.51 -13.19
CA ASN A 79 15.54 21.11 -14.25
C ASN A 79 14.79 20.01 -15.00
N THR A 80 13.46 20.05 -14.94
CA THR A 80 12.59 19.05 -15.59
C THR A 80 12.70 19.04 -17.12
N GLN A 81 13.25 20.10 -17.74
CA GLN A 81 13.57 20.12 -19.17
C GLN A 81 14.84 19.33 -19.52
N SER A 82 15.64 18.92 -18.54
CA SER A 82 16.82 18.05 -18.72
C SER A 82 16.44 16.57 -18.74
N PHE A 83 15.25 16.26 -19.26
CA PHE A 83 14.74 14.91 -19.45
C PHE A 83 15.65 14.13 -20.41
N THR A 84 15.83 12.84 -20.12
CA THR A 84 16.52 11.91 -21.00
C THR A 84 15.79 10.58 -21.00
N GLU A 85 15.40 10.13 -22.19
CA GLU A 85 14.69 8.86 -22.40
C GLU A 85 15.45 7.68 -21.80
N LYS A 86 16.79 7.75 -21.74
CA LYS A 86 17.61 6.68 -21.17
C LYS A 86 17.47 6.53 -19.65
N ALA A 87 17.03 7.55 -18.93
CA ALA A 87 16.86 7.49 -17.49
C ALA A 87 15.40 7.25 -17.06
N ASP A 88 14.47 7.31 -18.02
CA ASP A 88 13.06 6.96 -17.91
C ASP A 88 12.86 5.53 -18.41
N LEU A 89 12.96 4.57 -17.50
CA LEU A 89 12.96 3.14 -17.85
C LEU A 89 11.53 2.58 -18.01
N ASN A 90 10.53 3.23 -17.42
CA ASN A 90 9.12 2.85 -17.58
C ASN A 90 8.41 3.60 -18.73
N ASP A 91 9.09 4.53 -19.40
CA ASP A 91 8.59 5.36 -20.49
C ASP A 91 7.38 6.23 -20.07
N ASP A 92 7.35 6.68 -18.81
CA ASP A 92 6.22 7.46 -18.24
C ASP A 92 6.37 8.99 -18.40
N GLY A 93 7.48 9.44 -18.98
CA GLY A 93 7.80 10.85 -19.19
C GLY A 93 8.38 11.55 -17.96
N ALA A 94 8.70 10.83 -16.88
CA ALA A 94 9.27 11.37 -15.66
C ALA A 94 10.38 10.48 -15.08
N ILE A 95 11.56 11.07 -14.84
CA ILE A 95 12.67 10.34 -14.22
C ILE A 95 12.51 10.37 -12.69
N THR A 96 12.04 9.27 -12.13
CA THR A 96 11.67 9.13 -10.71
C THR A 96 12.43 7.98 -10.03
N VAL A 97 12.06 7.72 -8.77
CA VAL A 97 12.57 6.55 -8.05
C VAL A 97 12.00 5.22 -8.57
N MET A 98 10.96 5.27 -9.41
CA MET A 98 10.41 4.08 -10.08
C MET A 98 11.39 3.56 -11.13
N ASP A 99 12.03 4.45 -11.90
CA ASP A 99 13.06 4.11 -12.88
C ASP A 99 14.30 3.50 -12.23
N PHE A 100 14.72 4.07 -11.10
CA PHE A 100 15.80 3.49 -10.30
C PHE A 100 15.49 2.05 -9.90
N SER A 101 14.25 1.81 -9.51
CA SER A 101 13.81 0.50 -9.05
C SER A 101 13.81 -0.52 -10.19
N LEU A 102 13.41 -0.11 -11.40
CA LEU A 102 13.53 -0.93 -12.61
C LEU A 102 14.98 -1.26 -12.94
N TRP A 103 15.86 -0.27 -12.93
CA TRP A 103 17.29 -0.46 -13.18
C TRP A 103 17.92 -1.44 -12.17
N LEU A 104 17.61 -1.24 -10.88
CA LEU A 104 18.15 -2.05 -9.79
C LEU A 104 17.69 -3.51 -9.86
N ASN A 105 16.44 -3.74 -10.28
CA ASN A 105 15.90 -5.10 -10.47
C ASN A 105 16.58 -5.83 -11.62
N ALA A 106 16.76 -5.15 -12.74
CA ALA A 106 17.47 -5.70 -13.89
C ALA A 106 18.93 -6.02 -13.55
N TYR A 107 19.63 -5.14 -12.84
CA TYR A 107 20.98 -5.38 -12.34
C TYR A 107 21.06 -6.63 -11.44
N ARG A 108 20.09 -6.80 -10.52
CA ARG A 108 20.02 -7.97 -9.64
C ARG A 108 19.74 -9.26 -10.39
N LYS A 109 18.79 -9.26 -11.32
CA LYS A 109 18.48 -10.41 -12.20
C LYS A 109 19.71 -10.79 -13.03
N TYR A 110 20.43 -9.80 -13.57
CA TYR A 110 21.67 -10.02 -14.32
C TYR A 110 22.80 -10.63 -13.47
N LYS A 111 22.91 -10.23 -12.19
CA LYS A 111 23.91 -10.77 -11.26
C LYS A 111 23.52 -12.11 -10.63
N GLY A 112 22.23 -12.39 -10.47
CA GLY A 112 21.73 -13.65 -9.87
C GLY A 112 21.73 -14.85 -10.82
N GLY A 113 21.83 -14.62 -12.14
CA GLY A 113 21.81 -15.68 -13.15
C GLY A 113 23.15 -16.39 -13.42
N THR A 114 24.17 -16.23 -12.57
CA THR A 114 25.53 -16.76 -12.81
C THR A 114 25.87 -18.02 -11.99
N GLY A 115 24.87 -18.79 -11.56
CA GLY A 115 25.09 -20.09 -10.91
C GLY A 115 24.85 -21.24 -11.88
N ASP A 116 25.88 -22.03 -12.17
CA ASP A 116 25.79 -23.29 -12.89
C ASP A 116 24.75 -24.24 -12.26
N GLY A 117 24.09 -25.02 -13.11
CA GLY A 117 22.85 -25.72 -12.80
C GLY A 117 22.88 -26.68 -11.60
N ASP A 118 21.86 -26.54 -10.76
CA ASP A 118 21.11 -27.62 -10.15
C ASP A 118 19.66 -27.13 -10.01
N GLY A 119 18.70 -28.02 -10.22
CA GLY A 119 17.30 -27.69 -10.13
C GLY A 119 16.90 -27.40 -8.68
N GLY A 120 16.24 -26.28 -8.46
CA GLY A 120 15.57 -25.96 -7.20
C GLY A 120 16.22 -24.80 -6.46
N ASP A 121 15.37 -23.84 -6.10
CA ASP A 121 15.62 -22.62 -5.35
C ASP A 121 15.90 -21.37 -6.20
N ASP A 122 14.80 -20.68 -6.46
CA ASP A 122 14.59 -19.31 -6.91
C ASP A 122 15.19 -18.26 -5.92
N GLY A 123 16.22 -18.68 -5.17
CA GLY A 123 16.85 -17.96 -4.08
C GLY A 123 17.84 -16.91 -4.56
N LEU A 124 17.34 -15.85 -5.22
CA LEU A 124 17.80 -14.46 -5.03
C LEU A 124 16.96 -13.40 -5.78
N ILE A 125 15.72 -13.68 -6.17
CA ILE A 125 14.74 -12.67 -6.63
C ILE A 125 14.15 -11.90 -5.45
N GLY A 126 14.99 -11.19 -4.70
CA GLY A 126 14.55 -10.57 -3.46
C GLY A 126 15.37 -9.35 -3.10
N LEU A 127 15.15 -8.23 -3.77
CA LEU A 127 15.13 -6.90 -3.15
C LEU A 127 14.56 -5.92 -4.19
N VAL A 128 13.47 -5.24 -3.81
CA VAL A 128 12.58 -4.37 -4.60
C VAL A 128 11.85 -5.05 -5.77
N ASN A 129 11.25 -6.23 -5.54
CA ASN A 129 10.02 -6.53 -6.28
C ASN A 129 9.04 -5.39 -5.96
N TYR A 130 8.80 -4.49 -6.92
CA TYR A 130 7.49 -3.84 -6.93
C TYR A 130 6.53 -5.01 -7.05
N ASN A 131 5.80 -5.27 -5.96
CA ASN A 131 4.88 -6.40 -5.87
C ASN A 131 3.63 -6.07 -6.69
N TRP A 132 3.83 -5.80 -7.99
CA TRP A 132 2.82 -5.58 -9.01
C TRP A 132 1.84 -6.75 -9.01
N GLY A 133 0.69 -6.54 -9.65
CA GLY A 133 -0.27 -7.62 -9.83
C GLY A 133 0.39 -8.86 -10.43
N ASN A 134 -0.07 -10.05 -10.05
CA ASN A 134 0.35 -11.30 -10.70
C ASN A 134 -0.59 -11.74 -11.84
N GLY A 135 -1.66 -10.99 -12.11
CA GLY A 135 -2.63 -11.27 -13.17
C GLY A 135 -3.61 -12.42 -12.89
N SER A 136 -3.62 -13.02 -11.69
CA SER A 136 -4.46 -14.18 -11.39
C SER A 136 -5.97 -13.95 -11.48
N ASP A 137 -6.40 -12.69 -11.45
CA ASP A 137 -7.80 -12.28 -11.56
C ASP A 137 -8.20 -11.82 -12.98
N GLY A 138 -7.30 -11.95 -13.96
CA GLY A 138 -7.56 -11.54 -15.34
C GLY A 138 -7.73 -10.04 -15.51
N ALA A 139 -8.34 -9.59 -16.61
CA ALA A 139 -8.55 -8.17 -16.86
C ALA A 139 -9.85 -7.68 -16.21
N LEU A 140 -9.81 -6.49 -15.59
CA LEU A 140 -11.00 -5.79 -15.10
C LEU A 140 -11.46 -4.74 -16.12
N SER A 141 -12.71 -4.83 -16.57
CA SER A 141 -13.35 -3.83 -17.44
C SER A 141 -14.59 -3.24 -16.76
N VAL A 142 -14.48 -1.99 -16.29
CA VAL A 142 -15.57 -1.27 -15.63
C VAL A 142 -16.42 -0.58 -16.70
N THR A 143 -17.47 -1.26 -17.15
CA THR A 143 -18.42 -0.78 -18.18
C THR A 143 -19.74 -0.27 -17.60
N THR A 144 -19.99 -0.55 -16.32
CA THR A 144 -21.05 -0.01 -15.48
C THR A 144 -20.43 0.53 -14.20
N ASN A 145 -21.12 1.43 -13.50
CA ASN A 145 -20.67 1.83 -12.16
C ASN A 145 -20.68 0.60 -11.26
N MET A 146 -19.58 0.35 -10.56
CA MET A 146 -19.43 -0.83 -9.71
C MET A 146 -18.51 -0.59 -8.51
N THR A 147 -18.62 -1.49 -7.54
CA THR A 147 -17.64 -1.67 -6.47
C THR A 147 -16.82 -2.93 -6.71
N LEU A 148 -15.60 -3.02 -6.15
CA LEU A 148 -14.81 -4.26 -6.24
C LEU A 148 -15.47 -5.44 -5.50
N GLU A 149 -16.37 -5.14 -4.57
CA GLU A 149 -17.12 -6.13 -3.79
C GLU A 149 -18.49 -6.49 -4.37
N ASP A 150 -18.83 -5.97 -5.55
CA ASP A 150 -20.04 -6.38 -6.27
C ASP A 150 -19.93 -7.85 -6.67
N ALA A 151 -21.01 -8.60 -6.47
CA ALA A 151 -21.01 -10.05 -6.68
C ALA A 151 -20.60 -10.45 -8.10
N ILE A 152 -19.71 -11.43 -8.19
CA ILE A 152 -19.30 -12.10 -9.42
C ILE A 152 -19.73 -13.57 -9.36
N PRO A 153 -19.81 -14.30 -10.48
CA PRO A 153 -20.28 -15.69 -10.50
C PRO A 153 -19.57 -16.61 -9.49
N ASP A 154 -18.27 -16.39 -9.27
CA ASP A 154 -17.45 -17.25 -8.41
C ASP A 154 -17.38 -16.78 -6.95
N CYS A 155 -17.86 -15.57 -6.65
CA CYS A 155 -17.80 -14.98 -5.33
C CYS A 155 -18.87 -13.90 -5.11
N ALA A 156 -19.72 -14.10 -4.10
CA ALA A 156 -20.75 -13.14 -3.70
C ALA A 156 -20.19 -11.81 -3.18
N GLY A 157 -18.95 -11.80 -2.69
CA GLY A 157 -18.22 -10.60 -2.27
C GLY A 157 -17.32 -10.00 -3.35
N GLY A 158 -17.51 -10.38 -4.62
CA GLY A 158 -16.79 -9.81 -5.75
C GLY A 158 -15.32 -10.19 -5.82
N TYR A 159 -14.53 -9.27 -6.39
CA TYR A 159 -13.07 -9.42 -6.51
C TYR A 159 -12.33 -9.11 -5.20
N ALA A 160 -12.91 -8.26 -4.34
CA ALA A 160 -12.27 -7.78 -3.09
C ALA A 160 -13.11 -8.03 -1.83
N PRO A 161 -13.58 -9.26 -1.55
CA PRO A 161 -14.37 -9.57 -0.36
C PRO A 161 -13.65 -9.12 0.91
N SER A 162 -14.40 -8.55 1.86
CA SER A 162 -13.89 -8.05 3.14
C SER A 162 -14.55 -8.72 4.35
N TYR A 163 -13.74 -9.00 5.36
CA TYR A 163 -14.15 -9.70 6.58
C TYR A 163 -13.57 -9.01 7.82
N ASN A 164 -14.30 -9.06 8.93
CA ASN A 164 -13.71 -8.66 10.21
C ASN A 164 -12.83 -9.78 10.75
N VAL A 165 -11.67 -9.42 11.29
CA VAL A 165 -10.82 -10.34 12.04
C VAL A 165 -11.22 -10.31 13.51
N THR A 166 -11.56 -11.47 14.05
CA THR A 166 -12.00 -11.63 15.45
C THR A 166 -10.88 -12.10 16.36
N SER A 167 -9.85 -12.74 15.82
CA SER A 167 -8.64 -13.08 16.57
C SER A 167 -7.45 -13.31 15.64
N LEU A 168 -6.24 -13.13 16.18
CA LEU A 168 -4.97 -13.46 15.53
C LEU A 168 -4.22 -14.45 16.42
N ALA A 169 -3.63 -15.48 15.82
CA ALA A 169 -2.82 -16.44 16.54
C ALA A 169 -1.53 -15.79 17.07
N ALA A 170 -1.05 -16.28 18.21
CA ALA A 170 0.12 -15.72 18.89
C ALA A 170 1.42 -15.84 18.07
N ASP A 171 1.50 -16.82 17.16
CA ASP A 171 2.62 -16.98 16.22
C ASP A 171 2.53 -16.02 15.02
N GLY A 172 1.45 -15.26 14.91
CA GLY A 172 1.18 -14.33 13.82
C GLY A 172 0.86 -14.99 12.48
N LYS A 173 0.67 -16.32 12.42
CA LYS A 173 0.50 -17.06 11.15
C LYS A 173 -0.94 -17.37 10.80
N SER A 174 -1.91 -17.03 11.64
CA SER A 174 -3.32 -17.18 11.26
C SER A 174 -4.23 -16.13 11.88
N ALA A 175 -5.34 -15.90 11.20
CA ALA A 175 -6.45 -15.07 11.64
C ALA A 175 -7.75 -15.88 11.63
N VAL A 176 -8.64 -15.61 12.59
CA VAL A 176 -10.04 -16.05 12.49
C VAL A 176 -10.87 -14.87 12.03
N ILE A 177 -11.67 -15.06 10.99
CA ILE A 177 -12.56 -14.05 10.43
C ILE A 177 -14.03 -14.27 10.83
N SER A 178 -14.87 -13.26 10.66
CA SER A 178 -16.27 -13.24 11.10
C SER A 178 -17.19 -14.23 10.39
N ALA A 179 -16.79 -14.74 9.22
CA ALA A 179 -17.52 -15.76 8.47
C ALA A 179 -16.56 -16.52 7.55
N SER A 180 -16.86 -17.78 7.22
CA SER A 180 -16.11 -18.53 6.21
C SER A 180 -16.18 -17.82 4.86
N PRO A 181 -15.05 -17.68 4.12
CA PRO A 181 -15.04 -16.97 2.86
C PRO A 181 -15.57 -17.84 1.71
N GLY A 182 -15.74 -19.15 1.90
CA GLY A 182 -16.13 -20.06 0.81
C GLY A 182 -15.11 -20.03 -0.33
N THR A 183 -15.57 -19.81 -1.57
CA THR A 183 -14.74 -19.72 -2.77
C THR A 183 -14.12 -18.33 -2.99
N CYS A 184 -14.53 -17.33 -2.21
CA CYS A 184 -14.13 -15.94 -2.36
C CYS A 184 -12.67 -15.66 -1.95
N LEU A 185 -12.06 -16.55 -1.19
CA LEU A 185 -10.67 -16.44 -0.76
C LEU A 185 -10.02 -17.82 -0.80
N LYS A 186 -8.85 -17.91 -1.43
CA LYS A 186 -8.14 -19.17 -1.65
C LYS A 186 -6.64 -19.03 -1.41
N LYS A 187 -5.94 -20.16 -1.35
CA LYS A 187 -4.48 -20.21 -1.30
C LYS A 187 -3.88 -19.38 -2.44
N GLY A 188 -2.87 -18.58 -2.11
CA GLY A 188 -2.15 -17.74 -3.06
C GLY A 188 -2.68 -16.31 -3.16
N ASP A 189 -3.91 -16.04 -2.71
CA ASP A 189 -4.47 -14.69 -2.66
C ASP A 189 -3.65 -13.79 -1.72
N GLU A 190 -3.60 -12.50 -2.04
CA GLU A 190 -3.10 -11.48 -1.12
C GLU A 190 -4.27 -10.82 -0.38
N VAL A 191 -4.05 -10.50 0.89
CA VAL A 191 -5.02 -9.79 1.72
C VAL A 191 -4.37 -8.57 2.37
N LEU A 192 -5.10 -7.45 2.37
CA LEU A 192 -4.81 -6.30 3.22
C LEU A 192 -5.39 -6.58 4.61
N LEU A 193 -4.55 -6.61 5.63
CA LEU A 193 -4.94 -6.64 7.03
C LEU A 193 -4.75 -5.25 7.63
N ILE A 194 -5.83 -4.58 8.02
CA ILE A 194 -5.81 -3.19 8.51
C ILE A 194 -6.69 -2.99 9.75
N ASN A 195 -6.15 -2.32 10.77
CA ASN A 195 -6.94 -1.83 11.90
C ASN A 195 -7.58 -0.49 11.51
N ILE A 196 -8.88 -0.51 11.19
CA ILE A 196 -9.60 0.67 10.68
C ILE A 196 -10.05 1.56 11.85
N GLN A 197 -10.64 0.98 12.88
CA GLN A 197 -11.22 1.72 14.00
C GLN A 197 -10.85 1.10 15.33
N GLY A 198 -10.33 1.94 16.23
CA GLY A 198 -10.00 1.56 17.60
C GLY A 198 -11.24 1.45 18.48
N GLY A 199 -11.12 0.61 19.49
CA GLY A 199 -12.10 0.48 20.57
C GLY A 199 -11.92 1.54 21.65
N SER A 200 -11.58 1.11 22.87
CA SER A 200 -11.21 2.01 23.97
C SER A 200 -9.85 2.71 23.82
N SER A 201 -9.06 2.30 22.82
CA SER A 201 -7.68 2.73 22.55
C SER A 201 -7.43 2.76 21.05
N THR A 202 -6.56 3.66 20.60
CA THR A 202 -6.16 3.79 19.18
C THR A 202 -4.70 3.46 18.91
N ILE A 203 -4.02 2.84 19.88
CA ILE A 203 -2.55 2.66 19.84
C ILE A 203 -2.07 1.90 18.60
N ASN A 204 -2.87 0.95 18.11
CA ASN A 204 -2.58 0.14 16.92
C ASN A 204 -3.48 0.48 15.74
N THR A 205 -4.34 1.52 15.83
CA THR A 205 -5.24 1.90 14.75
C THR A 205 -4.45 2.52 13.61
N GLY A 206 -4.77 2.13 12.38
CA GLY A 206 -4.01 2.47 11.17
C GLY A 206 -2.84 1.52 10.88
N ASN A 207 -2.49 0.61 11.78
CA ASN A 207 -1.57 -0.47 11.45
C ASN A 207 -2.16 -1.31 10.32
N HIS A 208 -1.35 -1.53 9.28
CA HIS A 208 -1.72 -2.31 8.12
C HIS A 208 -0.54 -3.10 7.56
N GLU A 209 -0.82 -4.25 6.97
CA GLU A 209 0.15 -5.07 6.25
C GLU A 209 -0.54 -5.90 5.17
N ILE A 210 0.21 -6.30 4.13
CA ILE A 210 -0.27 -7.20 3.09
C ILE A 210 0.31 -8.58 3.36
N LEU A 211 -0.56 -9.60 3.43
CA LEU A 211 -0.18 -10.99 3.70
C LEU A 211 -0.66 -11.90 2.58
N LYS A 212 0.09 -12.95 2.31
CA LYS A 212 -0.30 -14.00 1.36
C LYS A 212 -0.99 -15.15 2.08
N VAL A 213 -2.13 -15.58 1.56
CA VAL A 213 -2.90 -16.71 2.09
C VAL A 213 -2.18 -18.02 1.73
N ASP A 214 -1.85 -18.82 2.73
CA ASP A 214 -1.32 -20.19 2.55
C ASP A 214 -2.44 -21.23 2.50
N SER A 215 -3.45 -21.11 3.36
CA SER A 215 -4.62 -22.00 3.35
C SER A 215 -5.84 -21.36 4.00
N VAL A 216 -7.02 -21.83 3.63
CA VAL A 216 -8.31 -21.45 4.22
C VAL A 216 -8.97 -22.70 4.79
N ASP A 217 -9.32 -22.67 6.09
CA ASP A 217 -10.01 -23.75 6.79
C ASP A 217 -11.20 -23.17 7.57
N GLY A 218 -12.40 -23.27 6.97
CA GLY A 218 -13.58 -22.57 7.47
C GLY A 218 -13.34 -21.06 7.59
N ALA A 219 -13.47 -20.52 8.80
CA ALA A 219 -13.20 -19.11 9.08
C ALA A 219 -11.73 -18.83 9.48
N THR A 220 -10.86 -19.83 9.47
CA THR A 220 -9.45 -19.67 9.82
C THR A 220 -8.61 -19.51 8.57
N ILE A 221 -7.91 -18.38 8.46
CA ILE A 221 -7.03 -18.04 7.35
C ILE A 221 -5.59 -18.20 7.85
N LYS A 222 -4.81 -19.06 7.21
CA LYS A 222 -3.36 -19.20 7.48
C LYS A 222 -2.57 -18.37 6.49
N PHE A 223 -1.55 -17.68 6.97
CA PHE A 223 -0.65 -16.85 6.19
C PHE A 223 0.65 -17.60 5.87
N ALA A 224 1.22 -17.33 4.71
CA ALA A 224 2.50 -17.89 4.31
C ALA A 224 3.66 -17.37 5.18
N THR A 225 3.55 -16.12 5.65
CA THR A 225 4.50 -15.47 6.55
C THR A 225 3.77 -14.97 7.78
N ALA A 226 4.46 -14.94 8.93
CA ALA A 226 3.90 -14.33 10.13
C ALA A 226 3.72 -12.83 9.93
N LYS A 227 2.63 -12.29 10.48
CA LYS A 227 2.43 -10.85 10.55
C LYS A 227 3.54 -10.17 11.37
N THR A 228 3.82 -8.91 11.08
CA THR A 228 4.88 -8.14 11.76
C THR A 228 4.35 -7.04 12.67
N LYS A 229 3.07 -6.65 12.50
CA LYS A 229 2.41 -5.63 13.32
C LYS A 229 1.42 -6.23 14.30
N TYR A 230 0.87 -5.35 15.14
CA TYR A 230 -0.10 -5.67 16.17
C TYR A 230 -1.38 -4.86 15.96
N TYR A 231 -2.51 -5.45 16.34
CA TYR A 231 -3.84 -4.96 15.96
C TYR A 231 -4.80 -4.80 17.14
N GLY A 232 -4.36 -5.17 18.34
CA GLY A 232 -5.14 -5.15 19.57
C GLY A 232 -5.17 -3.80 20.29
N SER A 233 -5.83 -3.76 21.44
CA SER A 233 -6.09 -2.53 22.20
C SER A 233 -4.89 -2.00 22.99
N ALA A 234 -3.85 -2.80 23.17
CA ALA A 234 -2.62 -2.46 23.90
C ALA A 234 -1.39 -2.52 22.99
N ASP A 235 -0.30 -1.84 23.39
CA ASP A 235 0.97 -1.89 22.65
C ASP A 235 1.42 -3.34 22.48
N LYS A 236 1.84 -3.69 21.26
CA LYS A 236 2.31 -5.03 20.90
C LYS A 236 1.38 -6.18 21.28
N SER A 237 0.06 -5.95 21.19
CA SER A 237 -0.97 -6.93 21.53
C SER A 237 -1.95 -7.11 20.38
N ASP A 238 -2.56 -8.29 20.26
CA ASP A 238 -3.69 -8.60 19.38
C ASP A 238 -4.97 -8.93 20.17
N ALA A 239 -5.05 -8.50 21.44
CA ALA A 239 -6.25 -8.65 22.26
C ALA A 239 -7.29 -7.55 21.97
N GLY A 240 -8.57 -7.86 22.16
CA GLY A 240 -9.66 -6.89 22.04
C GLY A 240 -10.12 -6.60 20.61
N LEU A 241 -9.82 -7.51 19.67
CA LEU A 241 -10.42 -7.53 18.34
C LEU A 241 -11.90 -7.93 18.42
N GLY A 242 -12.71 -7.42 17.51
CA GLY A 242 -14.13 -7.71 17.46
C GLY A 242 -14.83 -7.10 16.26
N VAL A 243 -16.14 -7.30 16.19
CA VAL A 243 -16.99 -6.86 15.06
C VAL A 243 -17.93 -5.72 15.42
N ASP A 244 -18.03 -5.39 16.70
CA ASP A 244 -18.95 -4.39 17.22
C ASP A 244 -18.19 -3.22 17.83
N CYS A 245 -18.89 -2.09 17.86
CA CYS A 245 -18.36 -0.85 18.38
C CYS A 245 -17.74 -1.00 19.77
N GLY A 246 -16.57 -0.40 19.96
CA GLY A 246 -15.79 -0.48 21.21
C GLY A 246 -14.72 -1.58 21.21
N SER A 247 -14.71 -2.44 20.20
CA SER A 247 -13.61 -3.36 19.90
C SER A 247 -12.60 -2.73 18.94
N GLN A 248 -11.42 -3.34 18.76
CA GLN A 248 -10.57 -3.04 17.60
C GLN A 248 -11.20 -3.66 16.35
N ILE A 249 -11.62 -2.80 15.41
CA ILE A 249 -12.22 -3.22 14.15
C ILE A 249 -11.11 -3.40 13.13
N VAL A 250 -10.68 -4.65 12.99
CA VAL A 250 -9.66 -5.08 12.04
C VAL A 250 -10.37 -5.70 10.84
N VAL A 251 -10.04 -5.22 9.64
CA VAL A 251 -10.58 -5.72 8.39
C VAL A 251 -9.49 -6.45 7.63
N MET A 252 -9.84 -7.62 7.11
CA MET A 252 -9.11 -8.35 6.09
C MET A 252 -9.87 -8.20 4.77
N GLN A 253 -9.27 -7.55 3.78
CA GLN A 253 -9.83 -7.46 2.43
C GLN A 253 -8.90 -8.18 1.44
N ARG A 254 -9.45 -9.02 0.56
CA ARG A 254 -8.70 -9.59 -0.56
C ARG A 254 -8.23 -8.47 -1.50
N ILE A 255 -6.98 -8.54 -1.94
CA ILE A 255 -6.41 -7.64 -2.95
C ILE A 255 -6.39 -8.40 -4.28
N PRO A 256 -7.35 -8.15 -5.19
CA PRO A 256 -7.34 -8.77 -6.50
C PRO A 256 -6.10 -8.35 -7.32
N GLN A 257 -5.64 -9.27 -8.15
CA GLN A 257 -4.43 -9.20 -8.95
C GLN A 257 -4.79 -9.25 -10.44
N PHE A 258 -5.13 -8.10 -11.01
CA PHE A 258 -5.56 -8.02 -12.40
C PHE A 258 -4.38 -8.08 -13.38
N THR A 259 -4.65 -8.44 -14.63
CA THR A 259 -3.69 -8.22 -15.72
C THR A 259 -3.71 -6.76 -16.10
N ASP A 260 -4.85 -6.26 -16.57
CA ASP A 260 -5.08 -4.86 -16.92
C ASP A 260 -6.38 -4.37 -16.27
N VAL A 261 -6.46 -3.09 -15.99
CA VAL A 261 -7.67 -2.44 -15.48
C VAL A 261 -8.05 -1.32 -16.42
N THR A 262 -9.31 -1.34 -16.89
CA THR A 262 -9.88 -0.24 -17.66
C THR A 262 -11.15 0.26 -17.01
N VAL A 263 -11.19 1.54 -16.68
CA VAL A 263 -12.42 2.24 -16.31
C VAL A 263 -12.92 3.02 -17.51
N ALA A 264 -14.06 2.62 -18.07
CA ALA A 264 -14.60 3.23 -19.28
C ALA A 264 -15.06 4.68 -19.03
N SER A 265 -15.09 5.49 -20.08
CA SER A 265 -15.54 6.88 -20.00
C SER A 265 -16.96 6.98 -19.45
N GLY A 266 -17.16 7.90 -18.50
CA GLY A 266 -18.44 8.09 -17.81
C GLY A 266 -18.82 6.97 -16.83
N LYS A 267 -17.90 6.06 -16.49
CA LYS A 267 -18.09 5.01 -15.48
C LYS A 267 -17.24 5.28 -14.25
N THR A 268 -17.71 4.78 -13.12
CA THR A 268 -17.07 4.95 -11.82
C THR A 268 -16.77 3.61 -11.18
N LEU A 269 -15.52 3.42 -10.77
CA LEU A 269 -15.09 2.37 -9.85
C LEU A 269 -15.01 2.96 -8.44
N SER A 270 -15.69 2.33 -7.49
CA SER A 270 -15.81 2.81 -6.09
C SER A 270 -15.53 1.68 -5.09
N ALA A 271 -15.48 2.02 -3.80
CA ALA A 271 -15.44 1.02 -2.74
C ALA A 271 -16.85 0.70 -2.28
N LYS A 272 -17.09 -0.48 -1.71
CA LYS A 272 -18.31 -0.66 -0.91
C LYS A 272 -18.27 0.25 0.30
N SER A 273 -19.25 1.13 0.49
CA SER A 273 -19.23 2.09 1.59
C SER A 273 -19.14 1.44 2.98
N TRP A 274 -18.38 2.06 3.87
CA TRP A 274 -18.17 1.60 5.25
C TRP A 274 -19.49 1.49 6.02
N ASN A 275 -19.77 0.31 6.55
CA ASN A 275 -21.02 0.02 7.26
C ASN A 275 -20.87 0.04 8.80
N GLY A 276 -19.71 0.42 9.32
CA GLY A 276 -19.36 0.30 10.74
C GLY A 276 -18.58 -0.97 11.10
N LYS A 277 -18.41 -1.89 10.16
CA LYS A 277 -17.74 -3.18 10.35
C LYS A 277 -16.75 -3.48 9.22
N THR A 278 -17.20 -3.38 7.98
CA THR A 278 -16.40 -3.61 6.76
C THR A 278 -16.73 -2.57 5.69
N GLY A 279 -16.00 -2.60 4.56
CA GLY A 279 -16.10 -1.63 3.47
C GLY A 279 -15.11 -0.47 3.62
N GLY A 280 -15.26 0.54 2.77
CA GLY A 280 -14.45 1.75 2.72
C GLY A 280 -13.03 1.54 2.23
N ILE A 281 -12.75 0.43 1.53
CA ILE A 281 -11.43 0.15 0.97
C ILE A 281 -11.57 -0.20 -0.51
N LEU A 282 -10.88 0.55 -1.36
CA LEU A 282 -10.59 0.18 -2.74
C LEU A 282 -9.12 -0.20 -2.83
N ALA A 283 -8.85 -1.50 -2.91
CA ALA A 283 -7.49 -2.02 -3.03
C ALA A 283 -7.41 -3.03 -4.17
N PHE A 284 -6.48 -2.83 -5.11
CA PHE A 284 -6.15 -3.82 -6.13
C PHE A 284 -4.72 -3.67 -6.64
N LYS A 285 -4.23 -4.69 -7.34
CA LYS A 285 -2.98 -4.65 -8.08
C LYS A 285 -3.19 -5.07 -9.52
N ALA A 286 -2.35 -4.56 -10.42
CA ALA A 286 -2.33 -4.92 -11.83
C ALA A 286 -0.90 -5.25 -12.28
N SER A 287 -0.73 -6.27 -13.12
CA SER A 287 0.56 -6.61 -13.73
C SER A 287 0.88 -5.73 -14.95
N GLY A 288 -0.17 -5.22 -15.59
CA GLY A 288 -0.18 -4.39 -16.79
C GLY A 288 -0.85 -3.04 -16.54
N ALA A 289 -1.48 -2.49 -17.57
CA ALA A 289 -1.90 -1.10 -17.60
C ALA A 289 -3.14 -0.82 -16.74
N VAL A 290 -3.16 0.34 -16.07
CA VAL A 290 -4.32 0.87 -15.35
C VAL A 290 -4.86 2.10 -16.08
N ASN A 291 -5.78 1.89 -17.01
CA ASN A 291 -6.37 2.90 -17.88
C ASN A 291 -7.67 3.47 -17.29
N ILE A 292 -7.60 4.66 -16.69
CA ILE A 292 -8.77 5.32 -16.09
C ILE A 292 -9.32 6.39 -17.05
N ASN A 293 -10.24 6.00 -17.94
CA ASN A 293 -10.96 6.93 -18.84
C ASN A 293 -12.22 7.53 -18.19
N GLY A 294 -12.72 6.89 -17.13
CA GLY A 294 -13.81 7.37 -16.27
C GLY A 294 -13.26 7.95 -14.96
N SER A 295 -13.79 7.50 -13.82
CA SER A 295 -13.33 7.91 -12.50
C SER A 295 -13.12 6.73 -11.55
N ILE A 296 -12.15 6.88 -10.66
CA ILE A 296 -12.12 6.16 -9.38
C ILE A 296 -12.61 7.16 -8.33
N ASP A 297 -13.71 6.86 -7.66
CA ASP A 297 -14.31 7.76 -6.68
C ASP A 297 -14.71 6.96 -5.44
N VAL A 298 -14.08 7.31 -4.31
CA VAL A 298 -14.38 6.74 -2.99
C VAL A 298 -14.97 7.80 -2.05
N THR A 299 -15.52 8.87 -2.60
CA THR A 299 -16.16 9.93 -1.82
C THR A 299 -17.39 9.39 -1.11
N GLY A 300 -17.41 9.51 0.22
CA GLY A 300 -18.52 9.01 1.04
C GLY A 300 -18.46 7.51 1.36
N ASP A 301 -17.47 6.78 0.85
CA ASP A 301 -17.29 5.35 1.16
C ASP A 301 -16.58 5.09 2.49
N GLY A 302 -15.99 6.12 3.10
CA GLY A 302 -15.31 6.04 4.38
C GLY A 302 -16.25 6.16 5.58
N PHE A 303 -15.69 6.57 6.72
CA PHE A 303 -16.41 6.64 7.99
C PHE A 303 -17.75 7.38 7.90
N ARG A 304 -18.78 6.86 8.60
CA ARG A 304 -20.13 7.41 8.52
C ARG A 304 -20.26 8.77 9.21
N GLY A 305 -21.06 9.66 8.64
CA GLY A 305 -21.39 10.95 9.26
C GLY A 305 -22.23 10.82 10.52
N GLY A 306 -22.31 11.88 11.32
CA GLY A 306 -23.18 11.93 12.50
C GLY A 306 -24.66 11.87 12.13
N VAL A 307 -25.50 11.27 12.97
CA VAL A 307 -26.97 11.24 12.77
C VAL A 307 -27.59 12.46 13.45
N ALA A 308 -28.69 13.01 12.92
CA ALA A 308 -29.43 14.10 13.58
C ALA A 308 -29.72 13.79 15.07
N GLY A 309 -29.41 14.74 15.96
CA GLY A 309 -29.47 14.56 17.43
C GLY A 309 -28.26 13.84 18.06
N ASN A 310 -27.38 13.24 17.24
CA ASN A 310 -26.08 12.69 17.63
C ASN A 310 -24.95 13.51 17.02
N TYR A 311 -24.20 14.20 17.88
CA TYR A 311 -23.31 15.27 17.44
C TYR A 311 -22.02 14.82 16.75
N SER A 312 -21.68 13.53 16.65
CA SER A 312 -20.36 13.08 16.16
C SER A 312 -20.45 11.97 15.11
N GLY A 313 -19.76 12.17 13.97
CA GLY A 313 -19.50 11.13 12.99
C GLY A 313 -18.48 10.10 13.47
N GLU A 314 -18.33 9.02 12.72
CA GLU A 314 -17.34 7.98 12.98
C GLU A 314 -15.92 8.45 12.64
N GLY A 315 -14.94 7.87 13.33
CA GLY A 315 -13.53 8.04 13.00
C GLY A 315 -12.69 6.90 13.56
N MET A 316 -11.37 7.05 13.48
CA MET A 316 -10.46 6.01 13.92
C MET A 316 -10.51 5.75 15.45
N SER A 317 -10.98 6.71 16.24
CA SER A 317 -11.02 6.62 17.71
C SER A 317 -12.34 6.18 18.31
N ALA A 318 -13.41 6.19 17.53
CA ALA A 318 -14.74 5.89 18.01
C ALA A 318 -15.71 5.68 16.84
N CYS A 319 -16.70 4.82 17.08
CA CYS A 319 -17.93 4.84 16.30
C CYS A 319 -18.76 6.09 16.67
N SER A 320 -19.84 6.35 15.94
CA SER A 320 -20.69 7.51 16.19
C SER A 320 -21.25 7.43 17.62
N THR A 321 -20.81 8.35 18.48
CA THR A 321 -21.29 8.45 19.86
C THR A 321 -22.13 9.71 20.06
N SER A 322 -23.22 9.57 20.79
CA SER A 322 -23.90 10.68 21.44
C SER A 322 -22.93 11.33 22.45
N VAL A 323 -22.50 12.55 22.16
CA VAL A 323 -21.83 13.50 23.08
C VAL A 323 -20.37 13.17 23.48
N GLY A 324 -19.44 14.04 23.06
CA GLY A 324 -18.24 14.37 23.85
C GLY A 324 -16.90 13.72 23.49
N LYS A 325 -16.83 12.79 22.52
CA LYS A 325 -15.54 12.31 21.99
C LYS A 325 -15.24 12.94 20.64
N ALA A 326 -14.05 13.54 20.50
CA ALA A 326 -13.53 13.90 19.20
C ALA A 326 -13.22 12.61 18.42
N SER A 327 -14.00 12.32 17.39
CA SER A 327 -13.64 11.33 16.38
C SER A 327 -12.52 11.92 15.55
N PHE A 328 -11.32 11.34 15.57
CA PHE A 328 -10.23 11.80 14.70
C PHE A 328 -10.47 11.27 13.29
N GLY A 329 -10.45 12.18 12.30
CA GLY A 329 -10.37 11.83 10.89
C GLY A 329 -9.02 11.16 10.64
N GLY A 330 -9.03 10.08 9.84
CA GLY A 330 -7.91 9.14 9.77
C GLY A 330 -6.58 9.81 9.44
N ALA A 331 -5.54 9.51 10.22
CA ALA A 331 -4.18 9.17 9.78
C ALA A 331 -3.35 8.81 11.02
N ALA A 332 -2.67 7.65 10.98
CA ALA A 332 -1.58 7.36 11.90
C ALA A 332 -0.37 8.27 11.59
N ALA A 333 0.46 8.57 12.58
CA ALA A 333 1.67 9.38 12.39
C ALA A 333 2.57 8.77 11.29
N GLY A 334 2.82 9.53 10.21
CA GLY A 334 3.64 9.10 9.08
C GLY A 334 2.88 8.57 7.85
N ALA A 335 1.55 8.56 7.86
CA ALA A 335 0.74 8.28 6.67
C ALA A 335 0.55 9.53 5.79
N TYR A 336 0.56 9.36 4.47
CA TYR A 336 0.15 10.39 3.51
C TYR A 336 -1.31 10.14 3.14
N GLY A 337 -2.18 11.11 3.42
CA GLY A 337 -3.60 11.02 3.12
C GLY A 337 -4.45 10.65 4.33
N GLY A 338 -5.59 11.34 4.43
CA GLY A 338 -6.42 11.41 5.62
C GLY A 338 -5.92 12.53 6.53
N ALA A 339 -6.52 13.70 6.44
CA ALA A 339 -6.30 14.72 7.43
C ALA A 339 -7.64 15.35 7.76
N TYR A 340 -7.80 15.60 9.05
CA TYR A 340 -8.79 16.49 9.65
C TYR A 340 -10.18 15.88 9.89
N ALA A 341 -10.37 15.35 11.10
CA ALA A 341 -11.48 15.84 11.91
C ALA A 341 -10.89 16.76 12.98
N THR A 342 -10.42 17.94 12.56
CA THR A 342 -10.20 19.05 13.49
C THR A 342 -11.34 20.02 13.30
N ARG A 343 -11.98 20.38 14.41
CA ARG A 343 -12.97 21.43 14.55
C ARG A 343 -12.44 22.74 13.95
N VAL A 344 -12.71 23.01 12.68
CA VAL A 344 -12.41 24.28 11.99
C VAL A 344 -13.56 24.60 11.03
N GLU A 345 -14.01 25.85 11.07
CA GLU A 345 -15.27 26.39 10.52
C GLU A 345 -15.36 26.45 8.98
N VAL A 346 -14.63 25.62 8.24
CA VAL A 346 -14.69 25.65 6.77
C VAL A 346 -14.60 24.25 6.19
N THR A 347 -15.71 23.81 5.59
CA THR A 347 -15.86 22.56 4.83
C THR A 347 -14.89 22.53 3.66
N GLY A 348 -13.99 21.54 3.66
CA GLY A 348 -13.31 21.09 2.45
C GLY A 348 -13.64 19.62 2.24
N SER A 349 -14.03 19.26 1.01
CA SER A 349 -14.13 17.87 0.57
C SER A 349 -12.80 17.14 0.81
N GLY A 350 -12.84 15.80 0.86
CA GLY A 350 -11.62 14.99 0.83
C GLY A 350 -10.67 15.46 -0.28
N LEU A 351 -9.36 15.36 -0.02
CA LEU A 351 -8.36 15.79 -1.01
C LEU A 351 -8.60 15.01 -2.31
N VAL A 352 -8.80 15.73 -3.42
CA VAL A 352 -8.69 15.14 -4.75
C VAL A 352 -7.24 14.74 -4.91
N TYR A 353 -6.98 13.45 -4.79
CA TYR A 353 -5.74 12.83 -5.21
C TYR A 353 -5.71 12.97 -6.75
N GLY A 354 -5.02 13.99 -7.26
CA GLY A 354 -4.77 14.21 -8.70
C GLY A 354 -3.87 13.11 -9.28
N VAL A 355 -2.88 13.45 -10.11
CA VAL A 355 -1.81 12.49 -10.52
C VAL A 355 -1.06 12.04 -9.28
N SER A 356 -1.60 11.02 -8.61
CA SER A 356 -1.21 10.58 -7.29
C SER A 356 -0.35 9.37 -7.46
N ASP A 357 0.70 9.29 -6.65
CA ASP A 357 1.55 8.11 -6.59
C ASP A 357 0.71 6.96 -6.04
N LEU A 358 0.10 6.18 -6.93
CA LEU A 358 -0.83 5.11 -6.57
C LEU A 358 -0.12 3.98 -5.80
N SER A 359 1.21 3.92 -5.87
CA SER A 359 2.02 2.98 -5.06
C SER A 359 1.93 3.23 -3.55
N LYS A 360 1.31 4.34 -3.12
CA LYS A 360 1.04 4.65 -1.72
C LYS A 360 -0.39 4.29 -1.33
N MET A 361 -0.55 3.88 -0.09
CA MET A 361 -1.86 3.74 0.53
C MET A 361 -2.34 5.11 1.03
N TYR A 362 -3.45 5.58 0.47
CA TYR A 362 -4.12 6.79 0.90
C TYR A 362 -5.18 6.42 1.94
N LEU A 363 -4.96 6.84 3.19
CA LEU A 363 -5.94 6.60 4.23
C LEU A 363 -7.13 7.57 4.04
N GLY A 364 -8.34 7.03 4.21
CA GLY A 364 -9.59 7.77 4.08
C GLY A 364 -9.79 8.82 5.16
N SER A 365 -10.98 9.44 5.21
CA SER A 365 -11.30 10.47 6.19
C SER A 365 -12.40 10.05 7.17
N GLY A 366 -12.49 10.76 8.29
CA GLY A 366 -13.60 10.63 9.25
C GLY A 366 -14.92 11.16 8.67
N GLY A 367 -16.03 10.75 9.27
CA GLY A 367 -17.34 11.37 9.02
C GLY A 367 -17.49 12.67 9.80
N SER A 368 -18.20 13.65 9.24
CA SER A 368 -18.37 14.95 9.89
C SER A 368 -19.47 14.94 10.96
N SER A 369 -19.29 15.79 11.95
CA SER A 369 -20.32 16.17 12.93
C SER A 369 -21.25 17.24 12.37
N ASN A 370 -22.48 17.29 12.88
CA ASN A 370 -23.31 18.49 12.74
C ASN A 370 -22.98 19.44 13.91
N SER A 371 -22.20 20.50 13.65
CA SER A 371 -21.96 21.55 14.63
C SER A 371 -22.37 22.89 14.05
N GLY A 372 -23.58 23.35 14.38
CA GLY A 372 -23.87 24.78 14.33
C GLY A 372 -22.93 25.51 15.27
N ALA A 373 -22.25 26.54 14.78
CA ALA A 373 -21.51 27.47 15.62
C ALA A 373 -22.51 28.16 16.59
N GLY A 374 -22.37 27.89 17.89
CA GLY A 374 -22.78 28.83 18.93
C GLY A 374 -24.20 28.77 19.51
N ASP A 375 -25.15 27.95 19.01
CA ASP A 375 -26.47 27.85 19.65
C ASP A 375 -26.88 26.40 19.95
N CYS A 376 -26.92 26.07 21.24
CA CYS A 376 -27.19 24.73 21.77
C CYS A 376 -28.68 24.38 21.78
N ARG A 377 -29.55 25.23 21.20
CA ARG A 377 -31.01 25.16 21.38
C ARG A 377 -31.80 24.73 20.16
N TYR A 378 -31.15 24.51 19.01
CA TYR A 378 -31.84 24.01 17.82
C TYR A 378 -31.58 22.52 17.63
N ASN A 379 -32.68 21.74 17.68
CA ASN A 379 -32.70 20.36 17.18
C ASN A 379 -32.40 20.40 15.68
N TYR A 380 -31.13 20.21 15.30
CA TYR A 380 -30.77 20.09 13.89
C TYR A 380 -31.23 18.73 13.36
N SER A 381 -32.06 18.76 12.31
CA SER A 381 -32.65 17.59 11.66
C SER A 381 -31.76 16.96 10.58
N SER A 382 -30.55 17.49 10.34
CA SER A 382 -29.64 17.02 9.29
C SER A 382 -28.52 16.12 9.82
N ASN A 383 -28.21 15.09 9.03
CA ASN A 383 -27.06 14.21 9.24
C ASN A 383 -25.75 14.91 8.83
N GLY A 384 -24.64 14.52 9.44
CA GLY A 384 -23.29 14.84 9.00
C GLY A 384 -22.91 14.09 7.73
N ALA A 385 -21.84 14.55 7.07
CA ALA A 385 -21.33 13.97 5.84
C ALA A 385 -20.48 12.72 6.09
N TYR A 386 -20.50 11.78 5.16
CA TYR A 386 -19.63 10.61 5.15
C TYR A 386 -18.20 11.00 4.75
N GLY A 387 -17.20 10.29 5.29
CA GLY A 387 -15.80 10.44 4.93
C GLY A 387 -15.44 9.76 3.61
N GLY A 388 -14.26 10.06 3.07
CA GLY A 388 -13.71 9.35 1.92
C GLY A 388 -13.11 7.99 2.29
N GLY A 389 -13.17 7.02 1.38
CA GLY A 389 -12.60 5.68 1.56
C GLY A 389 -11.07 5.64 1.46
N ILE A 390 -10.51 4.48 1.79
CA ILE A 390 -9.10 4.11 1.63
C ILE A 390 -8.86 3.68 0.19
N VAL A 391 -7.73 4.13 -0.39
CA VAL A 391 -7.31 3.74 -1.76
C VAL A 391 -5.90 3.18 -1.74
N PHE A 392 -5.71 2.04 -2.39
CA PHE A 392 -4.40 1.45 -2.66
C PHE A 392 -4.39 0.76 -4.03
N ILE A 393 -3.62 1.29 -4.99
CA ILE A 393 -3.62 0.79 -6.37
C ILE A 393 -2.18 0.62 -6.84
N LEU A 394 -1.79 -0.61 -7.17
CA LEU A 394 -0.44 -0.84 -7.68
C LEU A 394 -0.52 -1.43 -9.09
N GLY A 395 -0.27 -0.62 -10.11
CA GLY A 395 -0.26 -1.03 -11.51
C GLY A 395 0.82 -0.31 -12.31
N LYS A 396 1.18 -0.89 -13.46
CA LYS A 396 2.28 -0.42 -14.31
C LYS A 396 1.90 0.80 -15.14
#